data_AF-A0A1J3CTW1-F1
#
_entry.id   AF-A0A1J3CTW1-F1
#
_cell.length_a   1.000
_cell.length_b   1.000
_cell.length_c   1.000
_cell.angle_alpha   90.00
_cell.angle_beta   90.00
_cell.angle_gamma   90.00
#
_symmetry.space_group_name_H-M   'P 1'
#
loop_
_entity.id
_entity.type
_entity.pdbx_description
1 polymer ?
#
loop_
_entity_poly.entity_id
_entity_poly.type
_entity_poly.pdbx_seq_one_letter_code
_entity_poly.pdbx_strand_id
1 'polypeptide(L)'
;MDKPKYKNVIHACSLKRDLELFSHGDQTIIGDRGINLSGGQKQRVQLARALYQDADVYLLDDPFSAVDAHTGSELFKEYILTALADKTVI
;
A
#
# COMPACT_ATOMS: atom_id res chain seq x y z
N MET A 1 5.79 -15.92 8.09
CA MET A 1 5.37 -14.84 7.18
C MET A 1 5.24 -15.41 5.78
N ASP A 2 4.08 -15.24 5.17
CA ASP A 2 3.83 -15.67 3.79
C ASP A 2 4.57 -14.73 2.84
N LYS A 3 5.68 -15.21 2.27
CA LYS A 3 6.54 -14.43 1.36
C LYS A 3 5.84 -14.09 0.04
N PRO A 4 5.15 -15.03 -0.64
CA PRO A 4 4.31 -14.71 -1.79
C PRO A 4 3.29 -13.62 -1.51
N LYS A 5 2.48 -13.76 -0.46
CA LYS A 5 1.45 -12.77 -0.10
C LYS A 5 2.08 -11.39 0.13
N TYR A 6 3.17 -11.34 0.89
CA TYR A 6 3.89 -10.09 1.15
C TYR A 6 4.36 -9.41 -0.13
N LYS A 7 5.01 -10.15 -1.04
CA LYS A 7 5.49 -9.58 -2.31
C LYS A 7 4.35 -9.03 -3.16
N ASN A 8 3.22 -9.75 -3.22
CA ASN A 8 2.03 -9.30 -3.95
C ASN A 8 1.47 -8.00 -3.35
N VAL A 9 1.40 -7.91 -2.02
CA VAL A 9 0.93 -6.70 -1.35
C VAL A 9 1.86 -5.50 -1.61
N ILE A 10 3.18 -5.69 -1.50
CA ILE A 10 4.16 -4.63 -1.80
C ILE A 10 4.05 -4.16 -3.25
N HIS A 11 3.79 -5.08 -4.18
CA HIS A 11 3.59 -4.74 -5.59
C HIS A 11 2.29 -3.97 -5.81
N ALA A 12 1.16 -4.49 -5.34
CA ALA A 12 -0.16 -3.88 -5.53
C ALA A 12 -0.28 -2.49 -4.90
N CYS A 13 0.52 -2.22 -3.86
CA CYS A 13 0.54 -0.94 -3.16
C CYS A 13 1.67 -0.01 -3.62
N SER A 14 2.35 -0.28 -4.75
CA SER A 14 3.46 0.53 -5.28
C SER A 14 4.56 0.86 -4.26
N LEU A 15 4.81 -0.04 -3.29
CA LEU A 15 5.77 0.20 -2.19
C LEU A 15 7.20 -0.23 -2.53
N LYS A 16 7.41 -0.97 -3.62
CA LYS A 16 8.72 -1.54 -3.95
C LYS A 16 9.82 -0.46 -4.00
N ARG A 17 9.55 0.64 -4.70
CA ARG A 17 10.50 1.76 -4.82
C ARG A 17 10.74 2.47 -3.49
N ASP A 18 9.71 2.61 -2.65
CA ASP A 18 9.86 3.21 -1.32
C ASP A 18 10.82 2.39 -0.46
N LEU A 19 10.63 1.06 -0.43
CA LEU A 19 11.50 0.15 0.32
C LEU A 19 12.93 0.17 -0.22
N GLU A 20 13.14 0.21 -1.53
CA GLU A 20 14.49 0.31 -2.12
C GLU A 20 15.22 1.61 -1.73
N LEU A 21 14.49 2.70 -1.48
CA LEU A 21 15.04 3.98 -1.05
C LEU A 21 15.28 4.07 0.46
N PHE A 22 14.65 3.21 1.25
CA PHE A 22 14.88 3.20 2.69
C PHE A 22 16.20 2.52 3.05
N SER A 23 16.92 3.07 4.03
CA SER A 23 18.27 2.61 4.40
C SER A 23 18.35 1.15 4.83
N HIS A 24 17.25 0.58 5.34
CA HIS A 24 17.17 -0.82 5.77
C HIS A 24 16.02 -1.56 5.11
N GLY A 25 15.55 -1.08 3.94
CA GLY A 25 14.43 -1.70 3.26
C GLY A 25 13.17 -1.75 4.12
N ASP A 26 12.56 -2.93 4.17
CA ASP A 26 11.38 -3.21 5.00
C ASP A 26 11.66 -3.35 6.49
N GLN A 27 12.93 -3.39 6.91
CA GLN A 27 13.35 -3.34 8.31
C GLN A 27 13.60 -1.90 8.81
N THR A 28 13.30 -0.90 7.99
CA THR A 28 13.51 0.50 8.36
C THR A 28 12.61 0.90 9.51
N ILE A 29 13.23 1.39 10.59
CA ILE A 29 12.51 1.89 11.76
C ILE A 29 11.78 3.18 11.40
N ILE A 30 10.46 3.16 11.56
CA ILE A 30 9.60 4.32 11.34
C ILE A 30 9.46 5.09 12.65
N GLY A 31 9.76 6.40 12.63
CA GLY A 31 9.62 7.27 13.79
C GLY A 31 8.16 7.52 14.19
N ASP A 32 7.96 8.23 15.31
CA ASP A 32 6.61 8.45 15.88
C ASP A 32 5.63 9.01 14.84
N ARG A 33 4.41 8.46 14.83
CA ARG A 33 3.34 8.76 13.86
C ARG A 33 3.79 8.75 12.39
N GLY A 34 4.82 7.97 12.07
CA GLY A 34 5.36 7.90 10.72
C GLY A 34 6.11 9.15 10.27
N ILE A 35 6.70 9.94 11.17
CA ILE A 35 7.33 11.24 10.80
C ILE A 35 8.35 11.14 9.65
N ASN A 36 8.98 9.97 9.46
CA ASN A 36 9.96 9.71 8.41
C ASN A 36 9.33 9.35 7.03
N LEU A 37 8.01 9.27 6.93
CA LEU A 37 7.29 8.91 5.70
C LEU A 37 6.57 10.14 5.13
N SER A 38 6.57 10.28 3.80
CA SER A 38 5.72 11.24 3.11
C SER A 38 4.23 10.88 3.27
N GLY A 39 3.32 11.81 3.00
CA GLY A 39 1.88 11.56 3.05
C GLY A 39 1.45 10.36 2.19
N GLY A 40 1.87 10.34 0.93
CA GLY A 40 1.59 9.23 0.01
C GLY A 40 2.21 7.90 0.45
N GLN A 41 3.41 7.90 1.05
CA GLN A 41 4.00 6.69 1.61
C GLN A 41 3.18 6.13 2.78
N LYS A 42 2.74 7.00 3.70
CA LYS A 42 1.85 6.57 4.80
C LYS A 42 0.58 5.92 4.28
N GLN A 43 -0.03 6.52 3.26
CA GLN A 43 -1.26 6.02 2.66
C GLN A 43 -1.04 4.66 1.97
N ARG A 44 0.03 4.50 1.19
CA ARG A 44 0.39 3.19 0.58
C ARG A 44 0.68 2.11 1.63
N VAL A 45 1.32 2.47 2.74
CA VAL A 45 1.53 1.53 3.87
C VAL A 45 0.19 1.14 4.53
N GLN A 46 -0.76 2.07 4.66
CA GLN A 46 -2.11 1.77 5.17
C GLN A 46 -2.88 0.84 4.24
N LEU A 47 -2.84 1.07 2.93
CA LEU A 47 -3.42 0.18 1.92
C LEU A 47 -2.78 -1.21 1.99
N ALA A 48 -1.45 -1.28 2.08
CA ALA A 48 -0.75 -2.55 2.24
C ALA A 48 -1.20 -3.33 3.48
N ARG A 49 -1.41 -2.63 4.61
CA ARG A 49 -1.95 -3.25 5.83
C ARG A 49 -3.35 -3.82 5.61
N ALA A 50 -4.24 -3.06 4.95
CA ALA A 50 -5.59 -3.51 4.65
C ALA A 50 -5.57 -4.74 3.74
N LEU A 51 -4.84 -4.69 2.63
CA LEU A 51 -4.76 -5.80 1.68
C LEU A 51 -4.11 -7.05 2.28
N TYR A 52 -3.10 -6.90 3.13
CA TYR A 52 -2.47 -8.04 3.80
C TYR A 52 -3.43 -8.76 4.75
N GLN A 53 -4.40 -8.04 5.32
CA GLN A 53 -5.45 -8.63 6.16
C GLN A 53 -6.37 -9.58 5.38
N ASP A 54 -6.54 -9.35 4.07
CA ASP A 54 -7.36 -10.18 3.17
C ASP A 54 -8.82 -10.36 3.67
N ALA A 55 -9.49 -9.24 3.90
CA ALA A 55 -10.91 -9.22 4.24
C ALA A 55 -11.81 -9.48 3.02
N ASP A 56 -13.10 -9.75 3.24
CA ASP A 56 -14.10 -9.85 2.16
C ASP A 56 -14.67 -8.49 1.75
N VAL A 57 -14.66 -7.52 2.68
CA VAL A 57 -15.19 -6.16 2.50
C VAL A 57 -14.13 -5.14 2.88
N TYR A 58 -13.91 -4.16 2.00
CA TYR A 58 -13.01 -3.02 2.18
C TYR A 58 -13.80 -1.72 2.14
N LEU A 59 -13.58 -0.85 3.13
CA LEU A 59 -14.13 0.51 3.18
C LEU A 59 -12.97 1.47 2.93
N LEU A 60 -13.01 2.21 1.83
CA LEU A 60 -11.91 3.08 1.40
C LEU A 60 -12.36 4.54 1.39
N ASP A 61 -11.98 5.27 2.43
CA ASP A 61 -12.25 6.72 2.54
C ASP A 61 -11.09 7.52 1.92
N ASP A 62 -11.34 8.09 0.74
CA ASP A 62 -10.39 8.86 -0.07
C ASP A 62 -8.97 8.25 -0.11
N PRO A 63 -8.83 7.00 -0.60
CA PRO A 63 -7.63 6.18 -0.43
C PRO A 63 -6.39 6.68 -1.18
N PHE A 64 -6.53 7.71 -2.03
CA PHE A 64 -5.43 8.25 -2.86
C PHE A 64 -5.20 9.76 -2.69
N SER A 65 -5.86 10.42 -1.75
CA SER A 65 -5.76 11.87 -1.49
C SER A 65 -4.34 12.44 -1.35
N ALA A 66 -3.41 11.69 -0.77
CA ALA A 66 -2.03 12.12 -0.55
C ALA A 66 -1.05 11.54 -1.59
N VAL A 67 -1.56 10.94 -2.65
CA VAL A 67 -0.79 10.27 -3.71
C VAL A 67 -0.84 11.10 -5.00
N ASP A 68 0.29 11.23 -5.69
CA ASP A 68 0.34 11.91 -6.99
C ASP A 68 -0.42 11.13 -8.07
N ALA A 69 -0.82 11.81 -9.15
CA ALA A 69 -1.67 11.23 -10.18
C ALA A 69 -1.07 9.99 -10.87
N HIS A 70 0.25 9.95 -11.04
CA HIS A 70 0.91 8.80 -11.69
C HIS A 70 0.84 7.57 -10.79
N THR A 71 1.27 7.70 -9.54
CA THR A 71 1.19 6.63 -8.55
C THR A 71 -0.27 6.22 -8.27
N GLY A 72 -1.19 7.19 -8.21
CA GLY A 72 -2.62 6.93 -8.02
C GLY A 72 -3.23 6.09 -9.14
N SER A 73 -2.82 6.34 -10.39
CA SER A 73 -3.27 5.53 -11.53
C SER A 73 -2.78 4.08 -11.45
N GLU A 74 -1.54 3.87 -11.01
CA GLU A 74 -0.98 2.54 -10.80
C GLU A 74 -1.71 1.81 -9.66
N LEU A 75 -1.93 2.48 -8.52
CA LEU A 75 -2.69 1.93 -7.40
C LEU A 75 -4.11 1.56 -7.81
N PHE A 76 -4.80 2.40 -8.58
CA PHE A 76 -6.15 2.06 -9.04
C PHE A 76 -6.15 0.77 -9.86
N LYS A 77 -5.19 0.59 -10.77
CA LYS A 77 -5.07 -0.61 -11.60
C LYS A 77 -4.67 -1.85 -10.80
N GLU A 78 -3.60 -1.77 -10.02
CA GLU A 78 -3.02 -2.93 -9.35
C GLU A 78 -3.73 -3.27 -8.03
N TYR A 79 -4.18 -2.26 -7.27
CA TYR A 79 -4.86 -2.47 -5.99
C TYR A 79 -6.36 -2.68 -6.18
N ILE A 80 -7.07 -1.73 -6.79
CA ILE A 80 -8.54 -1.78 -6.88
C ILE A 80 -9.00 -2.80 -7.91
N LEU A 81 -8.53 -2.67 -9.16
CA LEU A 81 -9.03 -3.51 -10.26
C LEU A 81 -8.44 -4.92 -10.28
N THR A 82 -7.28 -5.13 -9.65
CA THR A 82 -6.57 -6.42 -9.70
C THR A 82 -6.58 -7.12 -8.34
N ALA A 83 -5.96 -6.53 -7.30
CA ALA A 83 -5.85 -7.20 -6.00
C ALA A 83 -7.19 -7.33 -5.26
N LEU A 84 -8.12 -6.40 -5.47
CA LEU A 84 -9.46 -6.41 -4.88
C LEU A 84 -10.56 -6.81 -5.88
N ALA A 85 -10.21 -7.39 -7.03
CA ALA A 85 -11.16 -7.72 -8.10
C ALA A 85 -12.36 -8.55 -7.63
N ASP A 86 -12.12 -9.49 -6.70
CA ASP A 86 -13.13 -10.41 -6.17
C ASP A 86 -13.66 -9.98 -4.79
N LYS A 87 -13.39 -8.74 -4.37
CA LYS A 87 -13.75 -8.22 -3.04
C LYS A 87 -14.87 -7.19 -3.16
N THR A 88 -15.64 -7.04 -2.09
CA THR A 88 -16.57 -5.91 -1.99
C THR A 88 -15.81 -4.68 -1.55
N VAL A 89 -15.87 -3.62 -2.35
CA VAL A 89 -15.19 -2.34 -2.06
C VAL A 89 -16.24 -1.24 -2.03
N ILE A 90 -16.23 -0.45 -0.96
CA ILE A 90 -17.10 0.71 -0.74
C ILE A 90 -16.23 1.95 -0.61
#